data_AF-A0A9X6RPN5-F1
#
_entry.id   AF-A0A9X6RPN5-F1
#
_cell.length_a   1.000
_cell.length_b   1.000
_cell.length_c   1.000
_cell.angle_alpha   90.00
_cell.angle_beta   90.00
_cell.angle_gamma   90.00
#
_symmetry.space_group_name_H-M   'P 1'
#
loop_
_entity.id
_entity.type
_entity.pdbx_description
1 polymer ?
#
loop_
_entity_poly.entity_id
_entity_poly.type
_entity_poly.pdbx_seq_one_letter_code
_entity_poly.pdbx_strand_id
1 'polypeptide(L)'
;MRPLMVANIHELRGQSFLCAHVYDDGYVLARIIAPTGEKTLAEKMREVVWANCEDLPAFDVYTCTESIYLACLGESDINGHFKTREDTSETFRDFEDEQTQAALIDIYELEDPNKIEHKNHMPKWRRVLIEYLQKAIKLLEGEAKNEMETIR
;
A
#
# COMPACT_ATOMS: atom_id res chain seq x y z
N MET A 1 -5.06 -3.32 30.22
CA MET A 1 -4.26 -4.29 29.45
C MET A 1 -3.22 -3.49 28.66
N ARG A 2 -2.22 -4.10 28.01
CA ARG A 2 -1.35 -3.30 27.12
C ARG A 2 -2.07 -3.10 25.79
N PRO A 3 -2.14 -1.88 25.22
CA PRO A 3 -2.73 -1.68 23.90
C PRO A 3 -2.01 -2.49 22.84
N LEU A 4 -2.78 -2.98 21.87
CA LEU A 4 -2.28 -3.72 20.72
C LEU A 4 -2.56 -2.92 19.46
N MET A 5 -1.53 -2.72 18.64
CA MET A 5 -1.65 -2.14 17.32
C MET A 5 -1.42 -3.22 16.26
N VAL A 6 -2.38 -3.46 15.37
CA VAL A 6 -2.17 -4.26 14.16
C VAL A 6 -1.85 -3.30 13.02
N ALA A 7 -0.65 -3.39 12.45
CA ALA A 7 -0.17 -2.40 11.50
C ALA A 7 0.62 -3.02 10.34
N ASN A 8 0.35 -2.53 9.12
CA ASN A 8 1.10 -2.87 7.92
C ASN A 8 1.29 -1.65 7.02
N ILE A 9 2.32 -1.71 6.16
CA ILE A 9 2.49 -0.74 5.09
C ILE A 9 1.89 -1.31 3.81
N HIS A 10 1.04 -0.51 3.17
CA HIS A 10 0.49 -0.81 1.86
C HIS A 10 0.87 0.28 0.87
N GLU A 11 0.92 -0.06 -0.40
CA GLU A 11 1.28 0.86 -1.47
C GLU A 11 0.11 1.07 -2.41
N LEU A 12 -0.17 2.34 -2.72
CA LEU A 12 -1.16 2.74 -3.71
C LEU A 12 -0.55 3.82 -4.59
N ARG A 13 -0.43 3.54 -5.89
CA ARG A 13 0.10 4.47 -6.90
C ARG A 13 1.48 5.06 -6.54
N GLY A 14 2.38 4.23 -6.00
CA GLY A 14 3.73 4.64 -5.61
C GLY A 14 3.81 5.37 -4.26
N GLN A 15 2.68 5.65 -3.61
CA GLN A 15 2.63 6.21 -2.26
C GLN A 15 2.42 5.10 -1.23
N SER A 16 3.28 5.06 -0.20
CA SER A 16 3.14 4.14 0.92
C SER A 16 2.24 4.72 2.02
N PHE A 17 1.39 3.86 2.57
CA PHE A 17 0.42 4.15 3.63
C PHE A 17 0.61 3.19 4.80
N LEU A 18 0.68 3.74 6.02
CA LEU A 18 0.52 2.98 7.25
C LEU A 18 -0.98 2.73 7.46
N CYS A 19 -1.38 1.46 7.43
CA CYS A 19 -2.72 1.02 7.81
C CYS A 19 -2.65 0.38 9.19
N ALA A 20 -3.47 0.87 10.11
CA ALA A 20 -3.35 0.62 11.53
C ALA A 20 -4.72 0.40 12.18
N HIS A 21 -4.80 -0.61 13.03
CA HIS A 21 -5.90 -0.84 13.96
C HIS A 21 -5.36 -0.81 15.39
N VAL A 22 -5.98 -0.03 16.26
CA VAL A 22 -5.61 0.05 17.68
C VAL A 22 -6.68 -0.61 18.51
N TYR A 23 -6.25 -1.51 19.39
CA TYR A 23 -7.08 -2.21 20.35
C TYR A 23 -6.66 -1.88 21.77
N ASP A 24 -7.65 -1.68 22.64
CA ASP A 24 -7.45 -1.75 24.09
C ASP A 24 -8.53 -2.64 24.69
N ASP A 25 -8.12 -3.51 25.61
CA ASP A 25 -8.98 -4.51 26.25
C ASP A 25 -9.86 -5.33 25.26
N GLY A 26 -9.35 -5.57 24.05
CA GLY A 26 -10.05 -6.31 22.99
C GLY A 26 -11.07 -5.49 22.17
N TYR A 27 -11.25 -4.21 22.47
CA TYR A 27 -12.10 -3.29 21.72
C TYR A 27 -11.28 -2.49 20.71
N VAL A 28 -11.81 -2.29 19.50
CA VAL A 28 -11.20 -1.40 18.51
C VAL A 28 -11.42 0.04 18.97
N LEU A 29 -10.33 0.75 19.22
CA LEU A 29 -10.33 2.19 19.53
C LEU A 29 -10.24 3.03 18.28
N ALA A 30 -9.39 2.63 17.32
CA ALA A 30 -9.13 3.40 16.12
C ALA A 30 -8.79 2.53 14.92
N ARG A 31 -9.12 3.05 13.74
CA ARG A 31 -8.69 2.55 12.43
C ARG A 31 -8.14 3.72 11.64
N ILE A 32 -6.91 3.61 11.17
CA ILE A 32 -6.18 4.72 10.57
C ILE A 32 -5.48 4.24 9.31
N ILE A 33 -5.61 5.03 8.25
CA ILE A 33 -4.82 4.90 7.03
C ILE A 33 -4.20 6.26 6.74
N ALA A 34 -2.88 6.34 6.84
CA ALA A 34 -2.14 7.60 6.69
C ALA A 34 -0.86 7.39 5.88
N PRO A 35 -0.42 8.35 5.05
CA PRO A 35 0.84 8.27 4.33
C PRO A 35 2.01 8.07 5.29
N THR A 36 3.11 7.45 4.86
CA THR A 36 4.30 7.25 5.71
C THR A 36 5.23 8.48 5.72
N GLY A 37 5.19 9.36 4.72
CA GLY A 37 6.28 10.28 4.34
C GLY A 37 6.56 11.57 5.13
N GLU A 38 6.40 11.62 6.47
CA GLU A 38 6.72 12.85 7.23
C GLU A 38 7.47 12.63 8.55
N LYS A 39 7.28 11.46 9.15
CA LYS A 39 7.82 11.08 10.46
C LYS A 39 8.33 9.66 10.37
N THR A 40 9.16 9.26 11.32
CA THR A 40 9.56 7.86 11.43
C THR A 40 8.35 6.97 11.69
N LEU A 41 8.43 5.69 11.33
CA LEU A 41 7.33 4.75 11.57
C LEU A 41 7.00 4.66 13.07
N ALA A 42 8.01 4.67 13.94
CA ALA A 42 7.82 4.64 15.39
C ALA A 42 7.05 5.87 15.91
N GLU A 43 7.41 7.08 15.46
CA GLU A 43 6.67 8.30 15.80
C GLU A 43 5.21 8.24 15.34
N LYS A 44 4.95 7.74 14.12
CA LYS A 44 3.57 7.60 13.63
C LYS A 44 2.77 6.60 14.45
N MET A 45 3.35 5.46 14.78
CA MET A 45 2.69 4.47 15.64
C MET A 45 2.37 5.03 17.02
N ARG A 46 3.31 5.79 17.62
CA ARG A 46 3.07 6.51 18.88
C ARG A 46 1.95 7.51 18.76
N GLU A 47 1.93 8.34 17.73
CA GLU A 47 0.86 9.33 17.53
C GLU A 47 -0.51 8.66 17.44
N VAL A 48 -0.59 7.55 16.71
CA VAL A 48 -1.81 6.74 16.60
C VAL A 48 -2.23 6.20 17.97
N VAL A 49 -1.33 5.58 18.74
CA VAL A 49 -1.69 5.00 20.04
C VAL A 49 -2.00 6.09 21.06
N TRP A 50 -1.16 7.11 21.18
CA TRP A 50 -1.27 8.17 22.18
C TRP A 50 -2.44 9.12 21.94
N ALA A 51 -2.93 9.23 20.69
CA ALA A 51 -4.16 9.97 20.41
C ALA A 51 -5.43 9.20 20.83
N ASN A 52 -5.34 7.89 21.00
CA ASN A 52 -6.50 7.03 21.24
C ASN A 52 -6.47 6.31 22.61
N CYS A 53 -5.33 6.28 23.29
CA CYS A 53 -5.14 5.64 24.59
C CYS A 53 -4.69 6.65 25.66
N GLU A 54 -5.02 6.38 26.92
CA GLU A 54 -4.59 7.18 28.07
C GLU A 54 -3.13 6.91 28.45
N ASP A 55 -2.47 7.90 29.07
CA ASP A 55 -1.16 7.77 29.75
C ASP A 55 0.06 7.33 28.90
N LEU A 56 0.11 7.73 27.61
CA LEU A 56 1.25 7.47 26.71
C LEU A 56 1.82 6.04 26.85
N PRO A 57 0.97 5.02 26.68
CA PRO A 57 1.30 3.67 27.13
C PRO A 57 2.39 3.07 26.23
N ALA A 58 3.21 2.19 26.81
CA ALA A 58 3.92 1.21 26.00
C ALA A 58 2.91 0.27 25.33
N PHE A 59 3.18 -0.22 24.13
CA PHE A 59 2.21 -0.97 23.33
C PHE A 59 2.87 -2.10 22.53
N ASP A 60 2.07 -3.10 22.17
CA ASP A 60 2.52 -4.19 21.31
C ASP A 60 2.10 -3.90 19.85
N VAL A 61 2.92 -4.31 18.88
CA VAL A 61 2.64 -4.13 17.45
C VAL A 61 2.65 -5.47 16.74
N TYR A 62 1.56 -5.84 16.09
CA TYR A 62 1.48 -6.99 15.20
C TYR A 62 1.62 -6.52 13.75
N THR A 63 2.59 -7.09 13.04
CA THR A 63 2.91 -6.67 11.67
C THR A 63 3.41 -7.86 10.85
N CYS A 64 3.11 -7.86 9.55
CA CYS A 64 3.81 -8.71 8.57
C CYS A 64 4.69 -7.87 7.64
N THR A 65 4.89 -6.59 7.96
CA THR A 65 5.75 -5.65 7.22
C THR A 65 7.10 -5.52 7.91
N GLU A 66 8.17 -5.90 7.20
CA GLU A 66 9.53 -5.91 7.75
C GLU A 66 9.99 -4.55 8.28
N SER A 67 9.72 -3.46 7.55
CA SER A 67 10.13 -2.11 7.96
C SER A 67 9.49 -1.64 9.27
N ILE A 68 8.23 -2.03 9.52
CA ILE A 68 7.56 -1.76 10.81
C ILE A 68 8.25 -2.57 11.92
N TYR A 69 8.51 -3.85 11.68
CA TYR A 69 9.15 -4.71 12.67
C TYR A 69 10.53 -4.18 13.06
N LEU A 70 11.35 -3.81 12.07
CA LEU A 70 12.66 -3.20 12.30
C LEU A 70 12.56 -1.86 13.06
N ALA A 71 11.55 -1.04 12.75
CA ALA A 71 11.32 0.20 13.48
C ALA A 71 10.99 -0.03 14.96
N CYS A 72 10.34 -1.14 15.32
CA CYS A 72 10.04 -1.47 16.71
C CYS A 72 11.28 -1.89 17.50
N LEU A 73 12.28 -2.54 16.87
CA LEU A 73 13.47 -3.04 17.57
C LEU A 73 14.31 -1.94 18.23
N GLY A 74 14.22 -0.72 17.73
CA GLY A 74 14.95 0.44 18.26
C GLY A 74 14.26 1.12 19.45
N GLU A 75 13.06 0.68 19.83
CA GLU A 75 12.16 1.43 20.70
C GLU A 75 11.84 0.63 21.97
N SER A 76 11.96 1.27 23.14
CA SER A 76 11.73 0.60 24.43
C SER A 76 10.25 0.46 24.81
N ASP A 77 9.41 1.31 24.26
CA ASP A 77 7.97 1.41 24.51
C ASP A 77 7.13 0.67 23.45
N ILE A 78 7.75 0.22 22.36
CA ILE A 78 7.07 -0.46 21.24
C ILE A 78 7.60 -1.87 21.10
N ASN A 79 6.75 -2.85 21.39
CA ASN A 79 7.13 -4.26 21.31
C ASN A 79 6.59 -4.89 20.03
N GLY A 80 7.45 -5.04 19.03
CA GLY A 80 7.09 -5.57 17.71
C GLY A 80 7.04 -7.10 17.66
N HIS A 81 5.97 -7.62 17.08
CA HIS A 81 5.78 -9.04 16.79
C HIS A 81 5.57 -9.23 15.28
N PHE A 82 6.50 -9.95 14.65
CA PHE A 82 6.33 -10.37 13.28
C PHE A 82 5.31 -11.52 13.21
N LYS A 83 4.23 -11.32 12.46
CA LYS A 83 3.08 -12.21 12.34
C LYS A 83 2.84 -12.62 10.89
N THR A 84 1.99 -13.61 10.70
CA THR A 84 1.58 -13.99 9.35
C THR A 84 0.64 -12.94 8.75
N ARG A 85 0.40 -13.04 7.44
CA ARG A 85 -0.54 -12.14 6.76
C ARG A 85 -1.98 -12.33 7.26
N GLU A 86 -2.34 -13.55 7.61
CA GLU A 86 -3.68 -13.90 8.11
C GLU A 86 -3.97 -13.21 9.45
N ASP A 87 -2.99 -13.22 10.36
CA ASP A 87 -3.05 -12.57 11.67
C ASP A 87 -3.14 -11.04 11.60
N THR A 88 -2.85 -10.45 10.43
CA THR A 88 -2.89 -9.01 10.19
C THR A 88 -3.83 -8.62 9.04
N SER A 89 -4.71 -9.55 8.66
CA SER A 89 -5.57 -9.48 7.47
C SER A 89 -6.54 -8.29 7.47
N GLU A 90 -6.94 -7.80 8.64
CA GLU A 90 -7.78 -6.60 8.78
C GLU A 90 -7.19 -5.38 8.09
N THR A 91 -5.87 -5.19 8.15
CA THR A 91 -5.21 -4.06 7.48
C THR A 91 -5.28 -4.17 5.95
N PHE A 92 -5.28 -5.41 5.42
CA PHE A 92 -5.42 -5.65 3.99
C PHE A 92 -6.88 -5.44 3.55
N ARG A 93 -7.83 -5.97 4.31
CA ARG A 93 -9.26 -5.84 3.98
C ARG A 93 -9.70 -4.38 3.90
N ASP A 94 -9.28 -3.56 4.85
CA ASP A 94 -9.63 -2.15 4.85
C ASP A 94 -8.95 -1.37 3.71
N PHE A 95 -7.71 -1.73 3.36
CA PHE A 95 -6.95 -1.06 2.30
C PHE A 95 -7.32 -1.52 0.87
N GLU A 96 -7.71 -2.78 0.70
CA GLU A 96 -8.13 -3.36 -0.57
C GLU A 96 -9.58 -3.00 -0.93
N ASP A 97 -10.33 -2.40 0.00
CA ASP A 97 -11.66 -1.87 -0.27
C ASP A 97 -11.62 -0.77 -1.34
N GLU A 98 -12.44 -0.93 -2.38
CA GLU A 98 -12.45 -0.03 -3.55
C GLU A 98 -12.81 1.41 -3.17
N GLN A 99 -13.73 1.59 -2.22
CA GLN A 99 -14.15 2.92 -1.76
C GLN A 99 -13.02 3.59 -0.97
N THR A 100 -12.32 2.83 -0.12
CA THR A 100 -11.13 3.31 0.58
C THR A 100 -10.04 3.75 -0.40
N GLN A 101 -9.69 2.92 -1.39
CA GLN A 101 -8.67 3.29 -2.38
C GLN A 101 -9.06 4.51 -3.20
N ALA A 102 -10.32 4.58 -3.64
CA ALA A 102 -10.83 5.75 -4.37
C ALA A 102 -10.74 7.03 -3.52
N ALA A 103 -11.09 6.95 -2.23
CA ALA A 103 -10.98 8.08 -1.31
C ALA A 103 -9.51 8.49 -1.09
N LEU A 104 -8.59 7.54 -0.92
CA LEU A 104 -7.15 7.84 -0.76
C LEU A 104 -6.57 8.49 -2.02
N ILE A 105 -6.97 8.02 -3.20
CA ILE A 105 -6.55 8.62 -4.48
C ILE A 105 -7.01 10.07 -4.58
N ASP A 106 -8.25 10.36 -4.18
CA ASP A 106 -8.82 11.70 -4.24
C ASP A 106 -8.19 12.64 -3.19
N ILE A 107 -8.15 12.20 -1.91
CA ILE A 107 -7.63 12.99 -0.79
C ILE A 107 -6.15 13.36 -0.96
N TYR A 108 -5.34 12.43 -1.45
CA TYR A 108 -3.89 12.63 -1.63
C TYR A 108 -3.52 12.94 -3.08
N GLU A 109 -4.50 13.22 -3.94
CA GLU A 109 -4.32 13.56 -5.36
C GLU A 109 -3.34 12.61 -6.09
N LEU A 110 -3.45 11.31 -5.82
CA LEU A 110 -2.46 10.33 -6.28
C LEU A 110 -2.49 10.19 -7.79
N GLU A 111 -1.39 10.59 -8.44
CA GLU A 111 -1.22 10.43 -9.88
C GLU A 111 -1.22 8.96 -10.25
N ASP A 112 -1.91 8.62 -11.35
CA ASP A 112 -1.85 7.27 -11.88
C ASP A 112 -0.43 7.02 -12.42
N PRO A 113 0.34 6.05 -11.88
CA PRO A 113 1.67 5.75 -12.40
C PRO A 113 1.63 5.26 -13.85
N ASN A 114 0.47 4.81 -14.35
CA ASN A 114 0.23 4.45 -15.73
C ASN A 114 -0.32 5.61 -16.59
N LYS A 115 -0.68 6.76 -15.99
CA LYS A 115 -0.79 8.00 -16.76
C LYS A 115 0.63 8.37 -17.17
N ILE A 116 1.02 7.88 -18.33
CA ILE A 116 2.17 8.37 -19.07
C ILE A 116 1.99 9.89 -19.16
N GLU A 117 2.66 10.63 -18.29
CA GLU A 117 2.84 12.04 -18.50
C GLU A 117 3.56 12.16 -19.84
N HIS A 118 2.85 12.64 -20.86
CA HIS A 118 3.46 13.17 -22.08
C HIS A 118 4.25 14.48 -21.78
N LYS A 119 4.88 14.59 -20.61
CA LYS A 119 5.84 15.64 -20.23
C LYS A 119 7.25 15.08 -20.29
N ASN A 120 7.65 14.72 -21.49
CA ASN A 120 9.02 14.92 -21.96
C ASN A 120 8.95 14.73 -23.46
N HIS A 121 9.46 15.70 -24.19
CA HIS A 121 9.50 15.74 -25.64
C HIS A 121 9.93 14.38 -26.19
N MET A 122 8.97 13.53 -26.59
CA MET A 122 9.29 12.22 -27.14
C MET A 122 10.06 12.48 -28.43
N PRO A 123 11.30 11.98 -28.56
CA PRO A 123 12.00 12.05 -29.83
C PRO A 123 11.17 11.35 -30.90
N LYS A 124 11.04 11.93 -32.09
CA LYS A 124 10.19 11.40 -33.17
C LYS A 124 10.42 9.90 -33.45
N TRP A 125 11.65 9.42 -33.25
CA TRP A 125 11.99 8.01 -33.42
C TRP A 125 11.32 7.06 -32.42
N ARG A 126 11.08 7.49 -31.17
CA ARG A 126 10.37 6.66 -30.17
C ARG A 126 8.89 6.50 -30.50
N ARG A 127 8.25 7.55 -31.05
CA ARG A 127 6.86 7.47 -31.52
C ARG A 127 6.72 6.51 -32.70
N VAL A 128 7.65 6.60 -33.65
CA VAL A 128 7.71 5.67 -34.79
C VAL A 128 7.94 4.22 -34.30
N LEU A 129 8.83 4.01 -33.33
CA LEU A 129 9.07 2.69 -32.73
C LEU A 129 7.79 2.12 -32.10
N ILE A 130 7.07 2.91 -31.32
CA ILE A 130 5.81 2.49 -30.68
C ILE A 130 4.76 2.12 -31.73
N GLU A 131 4.63 2.91 -32.81
CA GLU A 131 3.69 2.58 -33.90
C GLU A 131 4.06 1.28 -34.61
N TYR A 132 5.35 0.99 -34.81
CA TYR A 132 5.80 -0.28 -35.37
C TYR A 132 5.54 -1.46 -34.43
N LEU A 133 5.81 -1.31 -33.13
CA LEU A 133 5.54 -2.34 -32.13
C LEU A 133 4.04 -2.64 -32.03
N GLN A 134 3.18 -1.62 -32.05
CA GLN A 134 1.73 -1.80 -32.06
C GLN A 134 1.22 -2.49 -33.34
N LYS A 135 1.83 -2.21 -34.49
CA LYS A 135 1.52 -2.94 -35.74
C LYS A 135 1.98 -4.39 -35.69
N ALA A 136 3.14 -4.68 -35.12
CA ALA A 136 3.65 -6.04 -34.96
C ALA A 136 2.76 -6.87 -34.02
N ILE A 137 2.30 -6.28 -32.91
CA ILE A 137 1.35 -6.92 -31.99
C ILE A 137 0.04 -7.26 -32.72
N LYS A 138 -0.52 -6.32 -33.50
CA LYS A 138 -1.75 -6.58 -34.29
C LYS A 138 -1.56 -7.66 -35.37
N LEU A 139 -0.37 -7.72 -35.97
CA LEU A 139 -0.03 -8.78 -36.94
C LEU A 139 0.06 -10.14 -36.26
N LEU A 140 0.71 -10.24 -35.11
CA LEU A 140 0.80 -11.47 -34.33
C LEU A 140 -0.58 -11.91 -33.80
N GLU A 141 -1.41 -10.98 -33.33
CA GLU A 141 -2.79 -11.28 -32.92
C GLU A 141 -3.70 -11.69 -34.10
N GLY A 142 -3.45 -11.12 -35.29
CA GLY A 142 -4.14 -11.49 -36.53
C GLY A 142 -3.69 -12.85 -37.08
N GLU A 143 -2.40 -13.15 -37.05
CA GLU A 143 -1.83 -14.45 -37.44
C GLU A 143 -2.28 -15.55 -36.48
N ALA A 144 -2.29 -15.30 -35.17
CA ALA A 144 -2.81 -16.24 -34.17
C ALA A 144 -4.31 -16.57 -34.39
N LYS A 145 -5.11 -15.63 -34.90
CA LYS A 145 -6.52 -15.89 -35.27
C LYS A 145 -6.66 -16.67 -36.57
N ASN A 146 -5.82 -16.40 -37.58
CA ASN A 146 -5.88 -17.09 -38.87
C ASN A 146 -5.37 -18.55 -38.80
N GLU A 147 -4.40 -18.84 -37.92
CA GLU A 147 -3.93 -20.21 -37.68
C GLU A 147 -4.98 -21.07 -36.96
N MET A 148 -5.86 -20.48 -36.15
CA MET A 148 -6.97 -21.20 -35.51
C MET A 148 -8.14 -21.51 -36.46
N GLU A 149 -8.32 -20.75 -37.54
CA GLU A 149 -9.40 -20.97 -38.54
C GLU A 149 -9.02 -21.99 -39.63
N THR A 150 -7.73 -22.28 -39.82
CA THR A 150 -7.23 -23.20 -40.86
C THR A 150 -7.10 -24.66 -40.40
N ILE A 151 -7.37 -24.97 -39.12
CA ILE A 151 -7.34 -26.34 -38.55
C ILE A 151 -8.78 -26.90 -38.42
N ARG A 152 -9.64 -26.71 -39.42
CA ARG A 152 -11.00 -27.29 -39.45
C ARG A 152 -11.26 -28.15 -40.67
#